data_AF-A0A8W8LEK7-F1
#
_entry.id   AF-A0A8W8LEK7-F1
#
_cell.length_a   1.000
_cell.length_b   1.000
_cell.length_c   1.000
_cell.angle_alpha   90.00
_cell.angle_beta   90.00
_cell.angle_gamma   90.00
#
_symmetry.space_group_name_H-M   'P 1'
#
loop_
_entity.id
_entity.type
_entity.pdbx_description
1 polymer ?
#
loop_
_entity_poly.entity_id
_entity_poly.type
_entity_poly.pdbx_seq_one_letter_code
_entity_poly.pdbx_strand_id
1 'polypeptide(L)' 'MEEEVIQEYRSSLEELTANSKPLINMLTMLAEDNEQYAPEIVKVIETHLQQVYLNFIFNRVSI' A
#
# COMPACT_ATOMS: atom_id res chain seq x y z
N MET A 1 -9.85 -15.69 0.01
CA MET A 1 -10.66 -14.48 0.24
C MET A 1 -9.85 -13.39 0.93
N GLU A 2 -9.58 -13.43 2.25
CA GLU A 2 -8.75 -12.39 2.92
C GLU A 2 -7.38 -12.21 2.24
N GLU A 3 -6.61 -13.29 2.12
CA GLU A 3 -5.25 -13.23 1.56
C GLU A 3 -5.22 -12.73 0.10
N GLU A 4 -6.25 -13.03 -0.69
CA GLU A 4 -6.37 -12.55 -2.08
C GLU A 4 -6.62 -11.05 -2.12
N VAL A 5 -7.52 -10.54 -1.26
CA VAL A 5 -7.81 -9.10 -1.14
C VAL A 5 -6.57 -8.33 -0.68
N ILE A 6 -5.88 -8.85 0.34
CA ILE A 6 -4.67 -8.22 0.87
C ILE A 6 -3.54 -8.24 -0.17
N GLN A 7 -3.42 -9.32 -0.95
CA GLN A 7 -2.45 -9.40 -2.03
C GLN A 7 -2.76 -8.43 -3.17
N GLU A 8 -4.02 -8.29 -3.56
CA GLU A 8 -4.47 -7.33 -4.58
C GLU A 8 -4.23 -5.88 -4.13
N TYR A 9 -4.60 -5.56 -2.88
CA TYR A 9 -4.36 -4.25 -2.29
C TYR A 9 -2.87 -3.92 -2.26
N ARG A 10 -2.04 -4.88 -1.83
CA ARG A 10 -0.59 -4.72 -1.78
C ARG A 10 0.01 -4.49 -3.16
N SER A 11 -0.32 -5.31 -4.15
CA SER A 11 0.19 -5.15 -5.52
C SER A 11 -0.20 -3.79 -6.11
N SER A 12 -1.43 -3.36 -5.89
CA SER A 12 -1.90 -2.02 -6.29
C SER A 12 -1.16 -0.88 -5.59
N LEU A 13 -0.81 -1.06 -4.31
CA LEU A 13 -0.07 -0.08 -3.52
C LEU A 13 1.40 0.01 -3.95
N GLU A 14 2.01 -1.12 -4.33
CA GLU A 14 3.38 -1.16 -4.87
C GLU A 14 3.52 -0.39 -6.20
N GLU A 15 2.45 -0.31 -6.99
CA GLU A 15 2.40 0.51 -8.22
C GLU A 15 2.29 2.02 -7.95
N LEU A 16 1.88 2.44 -6.74
CA LEU A 16 1.72 3.84 -6.35
C LEU A 16 3.06 4.54 -6.10
N THR A 17 3.89 4.64 -7.14
CA THR A 17 5.22 5.27 -7.12
C THR A 17 5.17 6.80 -7.30
N ALA A 18 4.02 7.32 -7.70
CA ALA A 18 3.73 8.74 -7.85
C ALA A 18 2.31 9.03 -7.40
N ASN A 19 1.97 10.32 -7.26
CA ASN A 19 0.62 10.75 -6.91
C ASN A 19 -0.36 10.47 -8.08
N SER A 20 -0.87 9.24 -8.13
CA SER A 20 -1.77 8.74 -9.17
C SER A 20 -3.20 8.69 -8.63
N LYS A 21 -4.02 9.68 -9.03
CA LYS A 21 -5.44 9.71 -8.66
C LYS A 21 -6.20 8.42 -9.01
N PRO A 22 -6.00 7.80 -10.20
CA PRO A 22 -6.66 6.53 -10.52
C PRO A 22 -6.32 5.41 -9.53
N LEU A 23 -5.05 5.26 -9.17
CA LEU A 23 -4.61 4.23 -8.22
C LEU A 23 -5.11 4.50 -6.80
N ILE A 24 -5.10 5.76 -6.36
CA ILE A 24 -5.65 6.13 -5.04
C ILE A 24 -7.14 5.82 -4.97
N ASN A 25 -7.90 6.14 -6.02
CA ASN A 25 -9.33 5.82 -6.06
C ASN A 25 -9.57 4.31 -6.06
N MET A 26 -8.77 3.54 -6.81
CA MET A 26 -8.85 2.07 -6.82
C MET A 26 -8.58 1.48 -5.43
N LEU A 27 -7.50 1.90 -4.77
CA LEU A 27 -7.19 1.49 -3.40
C LEU A 27 -8.31 1.86 -2.42
N THR A 28 -8.92 3.04 -2.59
CA THR A 28 -10.06 3.49 -1.78
C THR A 28 -11.28 2.57 -1.97
N MET A 29 -11.62 2.25 -3.22
CA MET A 29 -12.73 1.33 -3.53
C MET A 29 -12.46 -0.07 -2.97
N LEU A 30 -11.24 -0.60 -3.13
CA LEU A 30 -10.86 -1.91 -2.57
C LEU A 30 -10.99 -1.95 -1.04
N ALA A 31 -10.64 -0.87 -0.35
CA ALA A 31 -10.79 -0.77 1.10
C ALA A 31 -12.26 -0.69 1.53
N GLU A 32 -13.09 0.07 0.79
CA GLU A 32 -14.52 0.21 1.06
C GLU A 32 -15.26 -1.12 0.86
N ASP A 33 -14.96 -1.85 -0.23
CA ASP A 33 -15.57 -3.15 -0.53
C ASP A 33 -15.15 -4.25 0.45
N ASN A 34 -14.05 -4.06 1.17
CA ASN A 34 -13.43 -5.07 2.05
C ASN A 34 -13.22 -4.57 3.49
N GLU A 35 -14.16 -3.78 4.00
CA GLU A 35 -14.10 -3.18 5.35
C GLU A 35 -13.82 -4.21 6.47
N GLN A 36 -14.29 -5.45 6.29
CA GLN A 36 -14.03 -6.58 7.21
C GLN A 36 -12.54 -6.94 7.39
N TYR A 37 -11.68 -6.54 6.45
CA TYR A 37 -10.22 -6.74 6.47
C TYR A 37 -9.48 -5.41 6.71
N ALA A 38 -10.16 -4.39 7.25
CA ALA A 38 -9.56 -3.10 7.55
C ALA A 38 -8.26 -3.19 8.39
N PRO A 39 -8.16 -4.02 9.45
CA PRO A 39 -6.92 -4.14 10.22
C PRO A 39 -5.72 -4.58 9.36
N GLU A 40 -5.94 -5.52 8.46
CA GLU A 40 -4.93 -6.07 7.58
C GLU A 40 -4.54 -5.08 6.47
N ILE A 41 -5.52 -4.35 5.92
CA ILE A 41 -5.28 -3.28 4.94
C ILE A 41 -4.43 -2.17 5.55
N VAL A 42 -4.75 -1.74 6.78
CA VAL A 42 -3.96 -0.73 7.51
C VAL A 42 -2.53 -1.23 7.71
N LYS A 43 -2.36 -2.49 8.12
CA LYS A 43 -1.04 -3.09 8.30
C LYS A 43 -0.22 -3.12 7.01
N VAL A 44 -0.84 -3.38 5.86
CA VAL A 44 -0.16 -3.30 4.55
C VAL A 44 0.30 -1.88 4.25
N ILE A 45 -0.54 -0.88 4.47
CA ILE A 45 -0.20 0.53 4.26
C ILE A 45 0.98 0.94 5.14
N GLU A 46 0.92 0.66 6.43
CA GLU A 46 1.98 0.97 7.39
C GLU A 46 3.31 0.30 7.00
N THR A 47 3.25 -0.98 6.62
CA THR A 47 4.43 -1.73 6.18
C THR A 47 5.05 -1.12 4.92
N HIS A 48 4.22 -0.73 3.94
CA HIS A 48 4.69 -0.08 2.73
C HIS A 48 5.34 1.28 3.02
N LEU A 49 4.72 2.11 3.88
CA LEU A 49 5.29 3.40 4.29
C LEU A 49 6.65 3.24 4.99
N GLN A 50 6.78 2.24 5.87
CA GLN A 50 8.07 1.93 6.51
C GLN A 50 9.13 1.54 5.48
N GLN A 51 8.80 0.70 4.50
CA GLN A 51 9.73 0.32 3.44
C GLN A 51 10.15 1.51 2.56
N VAL A 52 9.20 2.34 2.13
CA VAL A 52 9.49 3.55 1.34
C VAL A 52 10.39 4.51 2.13
N TYR A 53 10.13 4.69 3.42
CA TYR A 53 10.94 5.53 4.29
C TYR A 53 12.37 4.98 4.48
N LEU A 54 12.51 3.68 4.72
CA LEU A 54 13.82 3.02 4.82
C LEU A 54 14.59 3.12 3.51
N ASN A 55 13.94 2.89 2.37
CA ASN A 55 14.54 3.08 1.06
C ASN A 55 14.98 4.53 0.85
N PHE A 56 14.16 5.51 1.24
CA PHE A 56 14.51 6.92 1.15
C PHE A 56 15.75 7.26 1.98
N ILE A 57 15.84 6.80 3.24
CA ILE A 57 17.02 7.00 4.08
C ILE A 57 18.24 6.30 3.48
N PHE A 58 18.11 5.03 3.10
CA PHE A 58 19.21 4.23 2.57
C PHE A 58 19.83 4.87 1.33
N ASN A 59 18.99 5.34 0.40
CA ASN A 59 19.45 6.04 -0.81
C ASN A 59 20.12 7.39 -0.51
N ARG A 60 19.82 8.02 0.63
CA ARG A 60 20.44 9.29 1.04
C ARG A 60 21.74 9.15 1.80
N VAL A 61 21.93 8.06 2.54
CA VAL A 61 23.13 7.82 3.36
C VAL A 61 24.22 7.06 2.59
N SER A 62 23.87 6.39 1.49
CA SER A 62 24.82 5.65 0.63
C SER A 62 25.58 6.54 -0.37
N ILE A 63 25.66 7.86 -0.14
CA ILE A 63 26.39 8.85 -0.95
C ILE A 63 27.61 9.37 -0.18
#